data_AF-A0A2P5NMK3-F1
#
_entry.id   AF-A0A2P5NMK3-F1
#
_cell.length_a   1.000
_cell.length_b   1.000
_cell.length_c   1.000
_cell.angle_alpha   90.00
_cell.angle_beta   90.00
_cell.angle_gamma   90.00
#
_symmetry.space_group_name_H-M   'P 1'
#
loop_
_entity.id
_entity.type
_entity.pdbx_description
1 polymer ?
#
loop_
_entity_poly.entity_id
_entity_poly.type
_entity_poly.pdbx_seq_one_letter_code
_entity_poly.pdbx_strand_id
1 'polypeptide(L)'
;MSQATGTMHGFFIDWDGKMRPVSNPGKGLRCEVDMKARYVMVFNKYGGLDHESTWYPDEAAVEKAGIKVAYADTDAPIRISSID
;
A
#
# COMPACT_ATOMS: atom_id res chain seq x y z
N MET A 1 -11.86 -17.10 -9.11
CA MET A 1 -11.81 -17.20 -7.63
C MET A 1 -11.94 -15.79 -7.08
N SER A 2 -13.15 -15.36 -6.75
CA SER A 2 -13.40 -14.01 -6.21
C SER A 2 -13.24 -14.08 -4.70
N GLN A 3 -12.12 -13.61 -4.17
CA GLN A 3 -11.88 -13.61 -2.72
C GLN A 3 -12.58 -12.42 -2.04
N ALA A 4 -13.00 -12.69 -0.81
CA ALA A 4 -13.85 -11.90 0.05
C ALA A 4 -13.43 -10.42 0.17
N THR A 5 -14.44 -9.54 0.12
CA THR A 5 -14.39 -8.15 0.59
C THR A 5 -14.36 -8.10 2.12
N GLY A 6 -13.46 -8.86 2.75
CA GLY A 6 -13.04 -8.55 4.11
C GLY A 6 -12.21 -7.27 4.02
N THR A 7 -12.50 -6.27 4.86
CA THR A 7 -11.62 -5.12 5.04
C THR A 7 -10.22 -5.62 5.31
N MET A 8 -9.36 -5.62 4.30
CA MET A 8 -7.97 -6.04 4.45
C MET A 8 -7.29 -5.01 5.35
N HIS A 9 -6.73 -5.48 6.46
CA HIS A 9 -6.03 -4.66 7.43
C HIS A 9 -4.51 -4.74 7.19
N GLY A 10 -3.79 -3.73 7.64
CA GLY A 10 -2.33 -3.63 7.53
C GLY A 10 -1.85 -2.48 6.66
N PHE A 11 -0.55 -2.43 6.48
CA PHE A 11 0.17 -1.29 5.93
C PHE A 11 1.18 -1.73 4.85
N PHE A 12 1.58 -0.76 4.03
CA PHE A 12 2.68 -0.85 3.10
C PHE A 12 3.42 0.49 3.06
N ILE A 13 4.62 0.50 2.48
CA ILE A 13 5.41 1.71 2.29
C ILE A 13 5.36 2.11 0.82
N ASP A 14 4.98 3.35 0.53
CA ASP A 14 4.94 3.88 -0.84
C ASP A 14 6.33 4.30 -1.36
N TRP A 15 6.39 4.75 -2.61
CA TRP A 15 7.62 5.23 -3.25
C TRP A 15 8.26 6.43 -2.54
N ASP A 16 7.48 7.23 -1.80
CA ASP A 16 7.98 8.35 -1.01
C ASP A 16 8.50 7.90 0.38
N GLY A 17 8.52 6.59 0.65
CA GLY A 17 8.88 6.04 1.95
C GLY A 17 7.81 6.24 3.01
N LYS A 18 6.56 6.56 2.62
CA LYS A 18 5.47 6.83 3.55
C LYS A 18 4.57 5.62 3.74
N MET A 19 4.15 5.41 4.98
CA MET A 19 3.24 4.36 5.38
C MET A 19 1.82 4.68 4.93
N ARG A 20 1.18 3.70 4.29
CA ARG A 20 -0.20 3.75 3.82
C ARG A 20 -0.96 2.51 4.27
N PRO A 21 -2.24 2.65 4.67
CA PRO A 21 -3.08 1.49 4.95
C PRO A 21 -3.51 0.82 3.65
N VAL A 22 -3.52 -0.52 3.62
CA VAL A 22 -4.00 -1.27 2.44
C VAL A 22 -5.50 -1.08 2.17
N SER A 23 -6.27 -0.71 3.20
CA SER A 23 -7.70 -0.40 3.11
C SER A 23 -7.99 1.00 2.54
N ASN A 24 -7.02 1.91 2.59
CA ASN A 24 -7.13 3.25 2.03
C ASN A 24 -5.77 3.70 1.46
N PRO A 25 -5.29 3.08 0.37
CA PRO A 25 -3.97 3.39 -0.21
C PRO A 25 -3.90 4.80 -0.80
N GLY A 26 -5.03 5.45 -1.00
CA GLY A 26 -5.14 6.81 -1.52
C GLY A 26 -6.14 6.91 -2.65
N LYS A 27 -6.51 8.14 -2.99
CA LYS A 27 -7.57 8.41 -3.98
C LYS A 27 -7.27 7.76 -5.34
N GLY A 28 -8.19 6.90 -5.78
CA GLY A 28 -8.10 6.23 -7.08
C GLY A 28 -7.15 5.04 -7.11
N LEU A 29 -6.70 4.57 -5.95
CA LEU A 29 -5.88 3.38 -5.82
C LEU A 29 -6.63 2.28 -5.09
N ARG A 30 -6.20 1.04 -5.34
CA ARG A 30 -6.67 -0.15 -4.63
C ARG A 30 -5.50 -1.09 -4.39
N CYS A 31 -5.55 -1.85 -3.29
CA CYS A 31 -4.55 -2.87 -3.00
C CYS A 31 -5.12 -4.27 -3.21
N GLU A 32 -4.29 -5.18 -3.72
CA GLU A 32 -4.45 -6.61 -3.55
C GLU A 32 -3.27 -7.14 -2.74
N VAL A 33 -3.54 -8.01 -1.76
CA VAL A 33 -2.55 -8.47 -0.80
C VAL A 33 -2.45 -9.99 -0.84
N ASP A 34 -1.24 -10.51 -1.08
CA ASP A 34 -0.91 -11.90 -0.78
C ASP A 34 -0.29 -11.95 0.62
N MET A 35 -1.10 -12.35 1.61
CA MET A 35 -0.66 -12.46 3.00
C MET A 35 0.37 -13.58 3.22
N LYS A 36 0.38 -14.62 2.39
CA LYS A 36 1.34 -15.73 2.50
C LYS A 36 2.72 -15.28 2.02
N ALA A 37 2.76 -14.53 0.92
CA ALA A 37 3.98 -13.93 0.39
C ALA A 37 4.36 -12.60 1.07
N ARG A 38 3.47 -12.03 1.89
CA ARG A 38 3.57 -10.67 2.47
C ARG A 38 3.79 -9.61 1.42
N TYR A 39 3.00 -9.65 0.37
CA TYR A 39 3.18 -8.84 -0.83
C TYR A 39 1.92 -8.03 -1.14
N VAL A 40 2.10 -6.76 -1.48
CA VAL A 40 1.04 -5.79 -1.80
C VAL A 40 1.22 -5.31 -3.22
N MET A 41 0.18 -5.48 -4.04
CA MET A 41 0.04 -4.87 -5.36
C MET A 41 -0.86 -3.66 -5.24
N VAL A 42 -0.35 -2.49 -5.61
CA VAL A 42 -1.12 -1.25 -5.66
C VAL A 42 -1.47 -0.95 -7.11
N PHE A 43 -2.77 -0.96 -7.39
CA PHE A 43 -3.30 -0.68 -8.72
C PHE A 43 -3.89 0.72 -8.79
N ASN A 44 -3.73 1.36 -9.95
CA ASN A 44 -4.41 2.61 -10.25
C ASN A 44 -5.86 2.43 -10.70
N LYS A 45 -6.54 3.56 -10.85
CA LYS A 45 -7.93 3.65 -11.33
C LYS A 45 -8.13 3.08 -12.74
N TYR A 46 -7.07 2.92 -13.52
CA TYR A 46 -7.09 2.31 -14.86
C TYR A 46 -6.79 0.81 -14.84
N GLY A 47 -6.51 0.23 -13.67
CA GLY A 47 -6.17 -1.19 -13.50
C GLY A 47 -4.71 -1.54 -13.74
N GLY A 48 -3.84 -0.56 -13.99
CA GLY A 48 -2.39 -0.76 -14.10
C GLY A 48 -1.76 -0.98 -12.72
N LEU A 49 -0.75 -1.84 -12.65
CA LEU A 49 0.08 -2.03 -11.45
C LEU A 49 1.07 -0.87 -11.35
N ASP A 50 0.94 -0.05 -10.31
CA ASP A 50 1.75 1.16 -10.11
C ASP A 50 2.86 0.98 -9.07
N HIS A 51 2.59 0.15 -8.05
CA HIS A 51 3.54 -0.06 -6.95
C HIS A 51 3.42 -1.45 -6.35
N GLU A 52 4.56 -1.97 -5.94
CA GLU A 52 4.70 -3.26 -5.29
C GLU A 52 5.46 -3.06 -3.97
N SER A 53 4.93 -3.59 -2.87
CA SER A 53 5.54 -3.44 -1.54
C SER A 53 5.38 -4.69 -0.68
N THR A 54 6.13 -4.74 0.40
CA THR A 54 5.87 -5.68 1.50
C THR A 54 4.62 -5.27 2.27
N TRP A 55 3.83 -6.27 2.69
CA TRP A 55 2.70 -6.10 3.61
C TRP A 55 3.17 -6.22 5.06
N TYR A 56 2.72 -5.28 5.89
CA TYR A 56 2.95 -5.27 7.32
C TYR A 56 1.60 -5.35 8.05
N PRO A 57 1.44 -6.24 9.05
CA PRO A 57 0.18 -6.36 9.78
C PRO A 57 -0.16 -5.11 10.61
N ASP A 58 0.84 -4.42 11.14
CA ASP A 58 0.71 -3.24 12.01
C ASP A 58 1.96 -2.34 11.92
N GLU A 59 1.90 -1.18 12.59
CA GLU A 59 3.02 -0.23 12.67
C GLU A 59 4.25 -0.83 13.36
N ALA A 60 4.06 -1.67 14.39
CA ALA A 60 5.16 -2.30 15.10
C ALA A 60 5.98 -3.25 14.20
N ALA A 61 5.33 -3.91 13.23
CA ALA A 61 6.01 -4.72 12.23
C ALA A 61 6.83 -3.88 11.24
N VAL A 62 6.38 -2.65 10.93
CA VAL A 62 7.13 -1.69 10.12
C VAL A 62 8.39 -1.24 10.86
N GLU A 63 8.25 -0.85 12.13
CA GLU A 63 9.37 -0.44 12.97
C GLU A 63 10.38 -1.58 13.19
N LYS A 64 9.89 -2.81 13.41
CA LYS A 64 10.73 -4.01 13.53
C LYS A 64 11.54 -4.30 12.27
N ALA A 65 11.04 -3.89 11.10
CA ALA A 65 11.78 -3.96 9.84
C ALA A 65 12.84 -2.84 9.70
N GLY A 66 12.99 -1.97 10.69
CA GLY A 66 13.94 -0.86 10.69
C GLY A 66 13.46 0.35 9.88
N ILE A 67 12.18 0.40 9.54
CA ILE A 67 11.60 1.49 8.74
C ILE A 67 11.02 2.54 9.69
N LYS A 68 11.47 3.78 9.53
CA LYS A 68 10.90 4.91 10.27
C LYS A 68 9.49 5.19 9.76
N VAL A 69 8.52 5.20 10.66
CA VAL A 69 7.14 5.48 10.33
C VAL A 69 6.96 6.96 9.96
N ALA A 70 6.39 7.20 8.80
CA ALA A 70 5.91 8.51 8.35
C ALA A 70 4.61 8.30 7.57
N TYR A 71 3.50 8.86 8.05
CA TYR A 71 2.19 8.65 7.43
C TYR A 71 2.06 9.42 6.12
N ALA A 72 1.50 8.78 5.10
CA ALA A 72 1.12 9.46 3.89
C ALA A 72 -0.18 10.25 4.05
N ASP A 73 -0.30 11.35 3.29
CA ASP A 73 -1.59 11.97 3.05
C ASP A 73 -2.34 11.12 2.00
N THR A 74 -3.42 10.47 2.42
CA THR A 74 -4.24 9.61 1.57
C THR A 74 -5.18 10.39 0.65
N ASP A 75 -5.41 11.67 0.94
CA ASP A 75 -6.23 12.56 0.10
C ASP A 75 -5.39 13.22 -0.99
N ALA A 76 -4.07 13.32 -0.77
CA ALA A 76 -3.12 13.74 -1.81
C ALA A 76 -2.98 12.66 -2.91
N PRO A 77 -2.90 13.06 -4.20
CA PRO A 77 -2.56 12.14 -5.27
C PRO A 77 -1.19 11.52 -5.01
N ILE A 78 -1.04 10.20 -5.21
CA ILE A 78 0.29 9.59 -5.23
C ILE A 78 1.07 10.22 -6.37
N ARG A 79 2.21 10.83 -6.03
CA ARG A 79 3.17 11.30 -7.02
C ARG A 79 3.88 10.08 -7.57
N ILE A 80 3.37 9.55 -8.67
CA ILE A 80 4.11 8.59 -9.49
C ILE A 80 5.09 9.46 -10.28
N SER A 81 6.36 9.45 -9.88
CA SER A 81 7.40 10.34 -10.41
C SER A 81 7.86 9.99 -11.85
N SER A 82 6.98 9.49 -12.71
CA SER A 82 7.34 9.02 -14.06
C SER A 82 6.57 9.67 -15.21
N ILE A 83 5.93 10.81 -14.98
CA ILE A 83 5.51 11.70 -16.08
C ILE A 83 6.17 13.06 -15.86
N ASP A 84 7.25 13.28 -16.61
CA ASP A 84 7.64 14.61 -17.09
C ASP A 84 6.65 15.10 -18.16
#